data_AF-A0A0A9VY54-F1
#
_entry.id   AF-A0A0A9VY54-F1
#
_cell.length_a   1.000
_cell.length_b   1.000
_cell.length_c   1.000
_cell.angle_alpha   90.00
_cell.angle_beta   90.00
_cell.angle_gamma   90.00
#
_symmetry.space_group_name_H-M   'P 1'
#
loop_
_entity.id
_entity.type
_entity.pdbx_description
1 polymer ?
#
loop_
_entity_poly.entity_id
_entity_poly.type
_entity_poly.pdbx_seq_one_letter_code
_entity_poly.pdbx_strand_id
1 'polypeptide(L)'
;RTMSVRDQENTASAVRRAFQLRNLRQLSKSSLPSMTSMNRTVKHPTRYWETLVHLLKGNIGAGLFAMADAYKNAGLIGGLVGTLFIGGICIYCSHILIWSSAKIRKKLNMDADPSFEETVEYCFEFGPKYYQKSSKIAGILVKIFIVITQLGFCCVFYVFVAESFAPVVSHYVTGHHFSNATYIVCMFFVMMFICLIPYLKFLTPISLAGTVFLFTGIIYIVGISCIDVPSLDTRDYFGKASTYPLFFGTVVYAFEGIALIIPLRAEMKRPDNFGSGMGVYNVGMMIVMVLFNVVGFMGYLKFGQDIEGSISFNLVPSV
;
A
#
# COMPACT_ATOMS: atom_id res chain seq x y z
N ARG A 1 49.19 -1.91 -50.74
CA ARG A 1 49.00 -0.95 -49.61
C ARG A 1 49.11 -1.75 -48.32
N THR A 2 50.31 -1.77 -47.74
CA THR A 2 50.63 -2.43 -46.48
C THR A 2 50.01 -1.62 -45.33
N MET A 3 49.08 -2.23 -44.58
CA MET A 3 48.55 -1.64 -43.34
C MET A 3 49.71 -1.43 -42.37
N SER A 4 49.78 -0.26 -41.73
CA SER A 4 50.83 0.02 -40.75
C SER A 4 50.63 -0.84 -39.49
N VAL A 5 51.72 -1.21 -38.83
CA VAL A 5 51.70 -2.05 -37.60
C VAL A 5 50.82 -1.44 -36.50
N ARG A 6 50.71 -0.09 -36.46
CA ARG A 6 49.81 0.65 -35.55
C ARG A 6 48.32 0.41 -35.83
N ASP A 7 47.94 0.21 -37.10
CA ASP A 7 46.55 -0.03 -37.46
C ASP A 7 46.12 -1.47 -37.11
N GLN A 8 47.05 -2.43 -37.15
CA GLN A 8 46.80 -3.79 -36.67
C GLN A 8 46.61 -3.85 -35.15
N GLU A 9 47.41 -3.11 -34.37
CA GLU A 9 47.24 -3.03 -32.91
C GLU A 9 45.95 -2.35 -32.48
N ASN A 10 45.55 -1.28 -33.19
CA ASN A 10 44.27 -0.59 -32.93
C ASN A 10 43.07 -1.47 -33.27
N THR A 11 43.16 -2.28 -34.33
CA THR A 11 42.09 -3.21 -34.70
C THR A 11 42.01 -4.38 -33.70
N ALA A 12 43.16 -4.92 -33.27
CA ALA A 12 43.22 -6.00 -32.29
C ALA A 12 42.71 -5.56 -30.90
N SER A 13 43.01 -4.33 -30.48
CA SER A 13 42.52 -3.77 -29.22
C SER A 13 41.01 -3.45 -29.27
N ALA A 14 40.49 -2.99 -30.42
CA ALA A 14 39.05 -2.81 -30.62
C ALA A 14 38.29 -4.14 -30.57
N VAL A 15 38.83 -5.19 -31.19
CA VAL A 15 38.25 -6.55 -31.14
C VAL A 15 38.28 -7.12 -29.72
N ARG A 16 39.37 -6.93 -28.97
CA ARG A 16 39.45 -7.34 -27.55
C ARG A 16 38.44 -6.60 -26.66
N ARG A 17 38.24 -5.29 -26.87
CA ARG A 17 37.21 -4.50 -26.16
C ARG A 17 35.79 -4.94 -26.52
N ALA A 18 35.52 -5.23 -27.78
CA ALA A 18 34.23 -5.77 -28.22
C ALA A 18 33.95 -7.16 -27.62
N PHE A 19 34.99 -7.99 -27.50
CA PHE A 19 34.89 -9.32 -26.87
C PHE A 19 34.67 -9.22 -25.36
N GLN A 20 35.39 -8.33 -24.66
CA GLN A 20 35.16 -8.04 -23.25
C GLN A 20 33.76 -7.47 -22.98
N LEU A 21 33.26 -6.56 -23.81
CA LEU A 21 31.90 -6.03 -23.69
C LEU A 21 30.83 -7.11 -23.93
N ARG A 22 31.08 -8.06 -24.83
CA ARG A 22 30.23 -9.24 -25.03
C ARG A 22 30.23 -10.16 -23.80
N ASN A 23 31.40 -10.43 -23.23
CA ASN A 23 31.52 -11.25 -22.02
C ASN A 23 30.92 -10.56 -20.78
N LEU A 24 31.05 -9.24 -20.65
CA LEU A 24 30.40 -8.47 -19.60
C LEU A 24 28.86 -8.45 -19.75
N ARG A 25 28.34 -8.39 -20.99
CA ARG A 25 26.90 -8.57 -21.25
C ARG A 25 26.41 -9.98 -20.95
N GLN A 26 27.23 -11.01 -21.20
CA GLN A 26 26.91 -12.38 -20.82
C GLN A 26 26.99 -12.60 -19.31
N LEU A 27 27.97 -12.01 -18.62
CA LEU A 27 28.10 -12.05 -17.17
C LEU A 27 26.97 -11.27 -16.47
N SER A 28 26.51 -10.16 -17.04
CA SER A 28 25.31 -9.45 -16.61
C SER A 28 24.04 -10.31 -16.81
N LYS A 29 23.95 -11.07 -17.91
CA LYS A 29 22.88 -12.07 -18.09
C LYS A 29 22.99 -13.26 -17.14
N SER A 30 24.18 -13.67 -16.73
CA SER A 30 24.40 -14.81 -15.81
C SER A 30 24.38 -14.43 -14.33
N SER A 31 24.41 -13.13 -14.00
CA SER A 31 24.26 -12.58 -12.64
C SER A 31 22.86 -12.03 -12.36
N LEU A 32 21.96 -12.07 -13.35
CA LEU A 32 20.53 -12.20 -13.06
C LEU A 32 20.35 -13.54 -12.34
N PRO A 33 19.79 -13.58 -11.12
CA PRO A 33 19.28 -14.84 -10.60
C PRO A 33 18.32 -15.38 -11.66
N SER A 34 18.49 -16.65 -12.02
CA SER A 34 17.55 -17.40 -12.84
C SER A 34 16.19 -17.44 -12.14
N MET A 35 15.38 -16.39 -12.26
CA MET A 35 13.94 -16.53 -12.20
C MET A 35 13.54 -17.11 -13.54
N THR A 36 13.45 -18.43 -13.55
CA THR A 36 12.71 -19.23 -14.51
C THR A 36 11.52 -18.43 -15.01
N SER A 37 11.57 -17.97 -16.26
CA SER A 37 10.42 -17.48 -17.00
C SER A 37 9.49 -18.67 -17.24
N MET A 38 8.81 -19.12 -16.18
CA MET A 38 7.55 -19.80 -16.37
C MET A 38 6.67 -18.80 -17.08
N ASN A 39 6.22 -19.15 -18.29
CA ASN A 39 4.99 -18.63 -18.88
C ASN A 39 3.95 -18.61 -17.75
N ARG A 40 3.79 -17.47 -17.07
CA ARG A 40 2.81 -17.32 -15.99
C ARG A 40 1.49 -17.10 -16.69
N THR A 41 0.93 -18.20 -17.21
CA THR A 41 -0.48 -18.26 -17.52
C THR A 41 -1.19 -18.09 -16.19
N VAL A 42 -1.73 -16.90 -15.96
CA VAL A 42 -2.57 -16.64 -14.80
C VAL A 42 -3.72 -17.65 -14.86
N LYS A 43 -3.67 -18.68 -14.01
CA LYS A 43 -4.61 -19.83 -14.08
C LYS A 43 -6.07 -19.37 -13.92
N HIS A 44 -6.28 -18.30 -13.16
CA HIS A 44 -7.59 -17.70 -12.90
C HIS A 44 -7.49 -16.16 -12.97
N PRO A 45 -7.54 -15.58 -14.18
CA PRO A 45 -7.40 -14.14 -14.32
C PRO A 45 -8.64 -13.43 -13.75
N THR A 46 -8.39 -12.44 -12.90
CA THR A 46 -9.44 -11.64 -12.25
C THR A 46 -10.14 -10.73 -13.25
N ARG A 47 -11.46 -10.60 -13.08
CA ARG A 47 -12.31 -9.64 -13.80
C ARG A 47 -12.22 -8.27 -13.13
N TYR A 48 -12.64 -7.23 -13.86
CA TYR A 48 -12.68 -5.84 -13.39
C TYR A 48 -13.21 -5.69 -11.96
N TRP A 49 -14.38 -6.27 -11.68
CA TRP A 49 -15.03 -6.20 -10.36
C TRP A 49 -14.27 -6.95 -9.26
N GLU A 50 -13.71 -8.12 -9.59
CA GLU A 50 -12.93 -8.92 -8.63
C GLU A 50 -11.66 -8.17 -8.23
N THR A 51 -10.94 -7.62 -9.22
CA THR A 51 -9.76 -6.77 -8.96
C THR A 51 -10.12 -5.52 -8.19
N LEU A 52 -11.28 -4.89 -8.47
CA LEU A 52 -11.77 -3.73 -7.71
C LEU A 52 -12.00 -4.10 -6.25
N VAL A 53 -12.68 -5.22 -5.96
CA VAL A 53 -12.91 -5.68 -4.59
C VAL A 53 -11.58 -5.99 -3.89
N HIS A 54 -10.61 -6.61 -4.57
CA HIS A 54 -9.29 -6.83 -4.00
C HIS A 54 -8.53 -5.53 -3.71
N LEU A 55 -8.64 -4.53 -4.60
CA LEU A 55 -8.04 -3.21 -4.40
C LEU A 55 -8.66 -2.49 -3.19
N LEU A 56 -10.01 -2.48 -3.09
CA LEU A 56 -10.72 -1.89 -1.97
C LEU A 56 -10.33 -2.57 -0.66
N LYS A 57 -10.36 -3.90 -0.62
CA LYS A 57 -9.93 -4.68 0.55
C LYS A 57 -8.48 -4.40 0.96
N GLY A 58 -7.60 -4.17 -0.01
CA GLY A 58 -6.19 -3.86 0.24
C GLY A 58 -5.97 -2.49 0.88
N ASN A 59 -6.78 -1.49 0.51
CA ASN A 59 -6.66 -0.12 1.03
C ASN A 59 -7.53 0.14 2.27
N ILE A 60 -8.63 -0.61 2.43
CA ILE A 60 -9.55 -0.42 3.55
C ILE A 60 -9.11 -1.30 4.73
N GLY A 61 -8.42 -0.68 5.69
CA GLY A 61 -7.94 -1.33 6.91
C GLY A 61 -7.97 -0.39 8.12
N ALA A 62 -7.05 -0.59 9.07
CA ALA A 62 -6.95 0.25 10.28
C ALA A 62 -6.79 1.75 9.96
N GLY A 63 -6.15 2.10 8.83
CA GLY A 63 -6.03 3.48 8.37
C GLY A 63 -7.39 4.18 8.15
N LEU A 64 -8.42 3.48 7.65
CA LEU A 64 -9.77 4.04 7.52
C LEU A 64 -10.32 4.47 8.88
N PHE A 65 -10.18 3.61 9.89
CA PHE A 65 -10.74 3.86 11.22
C PHE A 65 -10.00 4.98 11.97
N ALA A 66 -8.73 5.23 11.64
CA ALA A 66 -7.93 6.34 12.15
C ALA A 66 -8.22 7.69 11.46
N MET A 67 -8.97 7.71 10.34
CA MET A 67 -9.24 8.95 9.59
C MET A 67 -9.94 10.02 10.42
N ALA A 68 -10.78 9.62 11.37
CA ALA A 68 -11.52 10.57 12.18
C ALA A 68 -10.61 11.27 13.22
N ASP A 69 -9.62 10.57 13.79
CA ASP A 69 -8.55 11.20 14.56
C ASP A 69 -7.66 12.10 13.68
N ALA A 70 -7.42 11.71 12.42
CA ALA A 70 -6.72 12.58 11.48
C ALA A 70 -7.46 13.92 11.31
N TYR A 71 -8.79 13.89 11.17
CA TYR A 71 -9.61 15.09 11.04
C TYR A 71 -9.66 15.92 12.32
N LYS A 72 -9.60 15.29 13.50
CA LYS A 72 -9.37 16.02 14.77
C LYS A 72 -8.07 16.82 14.74
N ASN A 73 -7.01 16.25 14.17
CA ASN A 73 -5.70 16.90 14.08
C ASN A 73 -5.63 18.03 13.02
N ALA A 74 -6.45 17.99 11.96
CA ALA A 74 -6.43 18.98 10.86
C ALA A 74 -7.64 19.93 10.82
N GLY A 75 -8.69 19.67 11.60
CA GLY A 75 -9.98 20.36 11.51
C GLY A 75 -10.85 19.87 10.35
N LEU A 76 -12.12 20.30 10.31
CA LEU A 76 -13.09 19.83 9.30
C LEU A 76 -12.68 20.20 7.86
N ILE A 77 -12.36 21.47 7.61
CA ILE A 77 -11.99 21.95 6.27
C ILE A 77 -10.56 21.55 5.96
N GLY A 78 -9.64 21.72 6.92
CA GLY A 78 -8.24 21.31 6.76
C GLY A 78 -8.11 19.82 6.47
N GLY A 79 -8.90 18.98 7.16
CA GLY A 79 -9.01 17.55 6.93
C GLY A 79 -9.55 17.21 5.54
N LEU A 80 -10.68 17.80 5.13
CA LEU A 80 -11.29 17.56 3.81
C LEU A 80 -10.33 17.93 2.67
N VAL A 81 -9.85 19.17 2.65
CA VAL A 81 -8.95 19.66 1.58
C VAL A 81 -7.62 18.93 1.62
N GLY A 82 -7.05 18.71 2.81
CA GLY A 82 -5.80 17.99 3.00
C GLY A 82 -5.87 16.54 2.53
N THR A 83 -6.97 15.84 2.82
CA THR A 83 -7.17 14.44 2.42
C THR A 83 -7.27 14.32 0.90
N LEU A 84 -8.04 15.21 0.25
CA LEU A 84 -8.14 15.27 -1.21
C LEU A 84 -6.79 15.57 -1.86
N PHE A 85 -6.03 16.52 -1.30
CA PHE A 85 -4.72 16.91 -1.82
C PHE A 85 -3.69 15.78 -1.70
N ILE A 86 -3.52 15.23 -0.50
CA ILE A 86 -2.56 14.14 -0.24
C ILE A 86 -2.96 12.89 -1.02
N GLY A 87 -4.23 12.51 -1.00
CA GLY A 87 -4.72 11.36 -1.75
C GLY A 87 -4.54 11.54 -3.26
N GLY A 88 -4.72 12.76 -3.79
CA GLY A 88 -4.42 13.09 -5.19
C GLY A 88 -2.94 12.88 -5.54
N ILE A 89 -2.03 13.29 -4.66
CA ILE A 89 -0.59 13.04 -4.80
C ILE A 89 -0.29 11.53 -4.78
N CYS A 90 -0.85 10.78 -3.83
CA CYS A 90 -0.67 9.33 -3.72
C CYS A 90 -1.14 8.59 -4.99
N ILE A 91 -2.31 8.97 -5.53
CA ILE A 91 -2.85 8.41 -6.77
C ILE A 91 -1.94 8.75 -7.95
N TYR A 92 -1.46 10.00 -8.04
CA TYR A 92 -0.56 10.43 -9.10
C TYR A 92 0.78 9.69 -9.08
N CYS A 93 1.41 9.56 -7.90
CA CYS A 93 2.64 8.78 -7.72
C CYS A 93 2.45 7.31 -8.14
N SER A 94 1.30 6.73 -7.83
CA SER A 94 0.95 5.37 -8.21
C SER A 94 0.81 5.20 -9.72
N HIS A 95 0.24 6.19 -10.43
CA HIS A 95 0.21 6.19 -11.90
C HIS A 95 1.60 6.26 -12.51
N ILE A 96 2.49 7.10 -11.96
CA ILE A 96 3.89 7.15 -12.40
C ILE A 96 4.53 5.76 -12.30
N LEU A 97 4.29 5.04 -11.20
CA LEU A 97 4.79 3.68 -11.03
C LEU A 97 4.22 2.72 -12.08
N ILE A 98 2.90 2.72 -12.29
CA ILE A 98 2.23 1.87 -13.28
C ILE A 98 2.79 2.10 -14.69
N TRP A 99 2.92 3.38 -15.09
CA TRP A 99 3.43 3.73 -16.42
C TRP A 99 4.92 3.39 -16.59
N SER A 100 5.71 3.61 -15.54
CA SER A 100 7.14 3.30 -15.55
C SER A 100 7.36 1.79 -15.65
N SER A 101 6.65 1.00 -14.85
CA SER A 101 6.70 -0.47 -14.90
C SER A 101 6.30 -1.01 -16.27
N ALA A 102 5.19 -0.54 -16.83
CA ALA A 102 4.74 -0.94 -18.17
C ALA A 102 5.73 -0.54 -19.29
N LYS A 103 6.40 0.62 -19.16
CA LYS A 103 7.42 1.07 -20.11
C LYS A 103 8.68 0.22 -20.05
N ILE A 104 9.13 -0.15 -18.84
CA ILE A 104 10.26 -1.06 -18.64
C ILE A 104 9.94 -2.46 -19.17
N ARG A 105 8.75 -3.01 -18.84
CA ARG A 105 8.28 -4.29 -19.37
C ARG A 105 8.41 -4.36 -20.90
N LYS A 106 7.90 -3.34 -21.60
CA LYS A 106 7.98 -3.25 -23.07
C LYS A 106 9.42 -3.11 -23.57
N LYS A 107 10.26 -2.31 -22.88
CA LYS A 107 11.65 -2.07 -23.29
C LYS A 107 12.52 -3.33 -23.15
N LEU A 108 12.28 -4.13 -22.11
CA LEU A 108 13.03 -5.34 -21.81
C LEU A 108 12.42 -6.61 -22.41
N ASN A 109 11.25 -6.51 -23.07
CA ASN A 109 10.45 -7.65 -23.54
C ASN A 109 10.20 -8.69 -22.43
N MET A 110 9.77 -8.22 -21.26
CA MET A 110 9.41 -9.08 -20.12
C MET A 110 7.98 -9.58 -20.26
N ASP A 111 7.75 -10.83 -19.83
CA ASP A 111 6.42 -11.45 -19.85
C ASP A 111 5.47 -10.82 -18.81
N ALA A 112 6.00 -10.25 -17.73
CA ALA A 112 5.26 -9.62 -16.64
C ALA A 112 5.84 -8.26 -16.28
N ASP A 113 5.00 -7.42 -15.65
CA ASP A 113 5.43 -6.15 -15.08
C ASP A 113 6.45 -6.40 -13.96
N PRO A 114 7.63 -5.73 -13.96
CA PRO A 114 8.60 -5.85 -12.88
C PRO A 114 8.01 -5.32 -11.56
N SER A 115 8.49 -5.87 -10.45
CA SER A 115 8.12 -5.45 -9.09
C SER A 115 8.47 -3.97 -8.85
N PHE A 116 8.00 -3.36 -7.76
CA PHE A 116 8.22 -1.92 -7.53
C PHE A 116 9.72 -1.58 -7.44
N GLU A 117 10.46 -2.32 -6.64
CA GLU A 117 11.91 -2.16 -6.47
C GLU A 117 12.68 -2.40 -7.78
N GLU A 118 12.27 -3.41 -8.56
CA GLU A 118 12.88 -3.74 -9.86
C GLU A 118 12.57 -2.64 -10.89
N THR A 119 11.34 -2.12 -10.88
CA THR A 119 10.94 -1.00 -11.75
C THR A 119 11.85 0.19 -11.51
N VAL A 120 12.09 0.56 -10.24
CA VAL A 120 12.96 1.69 -9.89
C VAL A 120 14.40 1.41 -10.29
N GLU A 121 14.91 0.21 -10.02
CA GLU A 121 16.26 -0.20 -10.42
C GLU A 121 16.46 -0.04 -11.93
N TYR A 122 15.55 -0.60 -12.75
CA TYR A 122 15.62 -0.51 -14.19
C TYR A 122 15.43 0.92 -14.71
N CYS A 123 14.57 1.73 -14.07
CA CYS A 123 14.43 3.14 -14.42
C CYS A 123 15.76 3.91 -14.25
N PHE A 124 16.52 3.61 -13.20
CA PHE A 124 17.84 4.21 -12.99
C PHE A 124 18.88 3.64 -13.97
N GLU A 125 18.87 2.33 -14.21
CA GLU A 125 19.80 1.66 -15.14
C GLU A 125 19.65 2.18 -16.58
N PHE A 126 18.41 2.44 -17.01
CA PHE A 126 18.11 2.98 -18.33
C PHE A 126 18.00 4.51 -18.38
N GLY A 127 18.21 5.18 -17.25
CA GLY A 127 18.14 6.63 -17.09
C GLY A 127 19.40 7.37 -17.58
N PRO A 128 19.54 8.67 -17.24
CA PRO A 128 20.73 9.46 -17.56
C PRO A 128 22.01 8.85 -16.98
N LYS A 129 23.14 8.95 -17.68
CA LYS A 129 24.44 8.32 -17.32
C LYS A 129 24.89 8.56 -15.87
N TYR A 130 24.50 9.69 -15.28
CA TYR A 130 24.82 10.01 -13.89
C TYR A 130 24.15 9.05 -12.88
N TYR A 131 22.87 8.73 -13.09
CA TYR A 131 22.06 7.90 -12.18
C TYR A 131 22.24 6.39 -12.39
N GLN A 132 22.75 5.96 -13.54
CA GLN A 132 22.92 4.55 -13.88
C GLN A 132 23.82 3.79 -12.89
N LYS A 133 24.84 4.46 -12.32
CA LYS A 133 25.75 3.86 -11.35
C LYS A 133 25.07 3.52 -10.02
N SER A 134 23.96 4.20 -9.71
CA SER A 134 23.23 4.06 -8.45
C SER A 134 21.99 3.16 -8.58
N SER A 135 21.79 2.49 -9.73
CA SER A 135 20.57 1.70 -10.00
C SER A 135 20.30 0.63 -8.95
N LYS A 136 21.30 -0.22 -8.67
CA LYS A 136 21.23 -1.28 -7.65
C LYS A 136 20.94 -0.72 -6.26
N ILE A 137 21.56 0.41 -5.92
CA ILE A 137 21.35 1.09 -4.63
C ILE A 137 19.91 1.58 -4.52
N ALA A 138 19.36 2.17 -5.59
CA ALA A 138 17.98 2.65 -5.61
C ALA A 138 16.97 1.50 -5.45
N GLY A 139 17.16 0.37 -6.14
CA GLY A 139 16.33 -0.82 -5.98
C GLY A 139 16.37 -1.38 -4.56
N ILE A 140 17.57 -1.56 -3.99
CA ILE A 140 17.74 -2.02 -2.60
C ILE A 140 17.07 -1.07 -1.61
N LEU A 141 17.21 0.24 -1.81
CA LEU A 141 16.62 1.25 -0.93
C LEU A 141 15.09 1.16 -0.92
N VAL A 142 14.46 1.05 -2.10
CA VAL A 142 13.01 0.87 -2.22
C VAL A 142 12.58 -0.42 -1.53
N LYS A 143 13.31 -1.52 -1.73
CA LYS A 143 13.04 -2.80 -1.06
C LYS A 143 13.09 -2.68 0.46
N ILE A 144 14.08 -1.96 1.00
CA ILE A 144 14.19 -1.70 2.44
C ILE A 144 13.00 -0.89 2.93
N PHE A 145 12.61 0.18 2.23
CA PHE A 145 11.44 0.98 2.61
C PHE A 145 10.15 0.16 2.60
N ILE A 146 9.92 -0.67 1.57
CA ILE A 146 8.75 -1.57 1.51
C ILE A 146 8.72 -2.51 2.72
N VAL A 147 9.86 -3.10 3.10
CA VAL A 147 9.93 -3.99 4.27
C VAL A 147 9.64 -3.25 5.57
N ILE A 148 10.22 -2.06 5.76
CA ILE A 148 9.97 -1.23 6.95
C ILE A 148 8.49 -0.86 7.05
N THR A 149 7.91 -0.40 5.94
CA THR A 149 6.49 -0.03 5.86
C THR A 149 5.59 -1.24 6.18
N GLN A 150 5.89 -2.42 5.63
CA GLN A 150 5.11 -3.63 5.89
C GLN A 150 5.20 -4.08 7.35
N LEU A 151 6.36 -3.98 7.98
CA LEU A 151 6.53 -4.25 9.42
C LEU A 151 5.71 -3.26 10.26
N GLY A 152 5.71 -1.98 9.88
CA GLY A 152 4.86 -0.96 10.51
C GLY A 152 3.39 -1.31 10.46
N PHE A 153 2.88 -1.79 9.31
CA PHE A 153 1.49 -2.23 9.19
C PHE A 153 1.17 -3.41 10.07
N CYS A 154 2.05 -4.41 10.13
CA CYS A 154 1.88 -5.53 11.05
C CYS A 154 1.71 -5.02 12.48
N CYS A 155 2.58 -4.12 12.94
CA CYS A 155 2.47 -3.54 14.28
C CYS A 155 1.14 -2.81 14.52
N VAL A 156 0.70 -1.95 13.59
CA VAL A 156 -0.58 -1.23 13.72
C VAL A 156 -1.75 -2.23 13.73
N PHE A 157 -1.75 -3.25 12.89
CA PHE A 157 -2.79 -4.28 12.88
C PHE A 157 -2.84 -5.07 14.19
N TYR A 158 -1.70 -5.44 14.77
CA TYR A 158 -1.67 -6.13 16.07
C TYR A 158 -2.29 -5.28 17.18
N VAL A 159 -1.90 -4.00 17.25
CA VAL A 159 -2.45 -3.06 18.25
C VAL A 159 -3.95 -2.86 18.03
N PHE A 160 -4.36 -2.59 16.79
CA PHE A 160 -5.76 -2.39 16.43
C PHE A 160 -6.64 -3.59 16.80
N VAL A 161 -6.19 -4.82 16.49
CA VAL A 161 -6.91 -6.04 16.87
C VAL A 161 -6.97 -6.16 18.39
N ALA A 162 -5.86 -6.01 19.09
CA ALA A 162 -5.82 -6.16 20.54
C ALA A 162 -6.73 -5.16 21.28
N GLU A 163 -6.70 -3.89 20.87
CA GLU A 163 -7.53 -2.84 21.45
C GLU A 163 -9.01 -3.02 21.09
N SER A 164 -9.33 -3.58 19.92
CA SER A 164 -10.70 -3.95 19.56
C SER A 164 -11.24 -5.11 20.42
N PHE A 165 -10.38 -6.06 20.80
CA PHE A 165 -10.76 -7.23 21.59
C PHE A 165 -10.86 -6.93 23.08
N ALA A 166 -10.08 -5.99 23.61
CA ALA A 166 -10.01 -5.73 25.05
C ALA A 166 -11.40 -5.40 25.67
N PRO A 167 -12.20 -4.45 25.13
CA PRO A 167 -13.54 -4.16 25.66
C PRO A 167 -14.48 -5.36 25.61
N VAL A 168 -14.40 -6.17 24.55
CA VAL A 168 -15.23 -7.38 24.39
C VAL A 168 -14.92 -8.39 25.49
N VAL A 169 -13.63 -8.67 25.74
CA VAL A 169 -13.23 -9.61 26.79
C VAL A 169 -13.56 -9.08 28.18
N SER A 170 -13.31 -7.80 28.44
CA SER A 170 -13.64 -7.17 29.73
C SER A 170 -15.13 -7.19 30.04
N HIS A 171 -16.00 -7.19 29.02
CA HIS A 171 -17.44 -7.32 29.21
C HIS A 171 -17.86 -8.73 29.69
N TYR A 172 -17.24 -9.79 29.15
CA TYR A 172 -17.60 -11.17 29.51
C TYR A 172 -16.80 -11.75 30.70
N VAL A 173 -15.61 -11.22 30.98
CA VAL A 173 -14.76 -11.67 32.09
C VAL A 173 -14.83 -10.65 33.23
N THR A 174 -15.90 -10.74 34.03
CA THR A 174 -16.09 -9.88 35.20
C THR A 174 -15.08 -10.20 36.30
N GLY A 175 -14.34 -9.18 36.77
CA GLY A 175 -13.50 -9.26 37.98
C GLY A 175 -11.98 -9.29 37.77
N HIS A 176 -11.49 -9.30 36.53
CA HIS A 176 -10.05 -9.18 36.22
C HIS A 176 -9.81 -8.07 35.19
N HIS A 177 -9.33 -6.91 35.65
CA HIS A 177 -8.87 -5.84 34.77
C HIS A 177 -7.43 -6.12 34.35
N PHE A 178 -7.24 -6.74 33.19
CA PHE A 178 -5.92 -6.86 32.59
C PHE A 178 -5.51 -5.53 31.94
N SER A 179 -4.21 -5.22 31.96
CA SER A 179 -3.68 -4.06 31.23
C SER A 179 -3.81 -4.26 29.72
N ASN A 180 -4.00 -3.18 28.95
CA ASN A 180 -4.00 -3.19 27.48
C ASN A 180 -2.75 -3.89 26.91
N ALA A 181 -1.60 -3.74 27.56
CA ALA A 181 -0.36 -4.42 27.18
C ALA A 181 -0.48 -5.95 27.20
N THR A 182 -1.22 -6.51 28.17
CA THR A 182 -1.43 -7.96 28.28
C THR A 182 -2.30 -8.47 27.13
N TYR A 183 -3.33 -7.71 26.74
CA TYR A 183 -4.16 -8.04 25.58
C TYR A 183 -3.35 -8.00 24.28
N ILE A 184 -2.49 -6.99 24.11
CA ILE A 184 -1.59 -6.87 22.94
C ILE A 184 -0.64 -8.06 22.86
N VAL A 185 0.03 -8.42 23.96
CA VAL A 185 0.97 -9.56 23.98
C VAL A 185 0.25 -10.89 23.71
N CYS A 186 -0.91 -11.10 24.32
CA CYS A 186 -1.70 -12.32 24.10
C CYS A 186 -2.13 -12.46 22.62
N MET A 187 -2.70 -11.38 22.05
CA MET A 187 -3.13 -11.36 20.65
C MET A 187 -1.96 -11.47 19.67
N PHE A 188 -0.80 -10.90 20.00
CA PHE A 188 0.41 -11.07 19.22
C PHE A 188 0.78 -12.56 19.07
N PHE A 189 0.81 -13.33 20.17
CA PHE A 189 1.10 -14.77 20.10
C PHE A 189 0.06 -15.53 19.28
N VAL A 190 -1.24 -15.28 19.48
CA VAL A 190 -2.32 -15.93 18.74
C VAL A 190 -2.15 -15.73 17.23
N MET A 191 -1.95 -14.48 16.81
CA MET A 191 -1.78 -14.12 15.41
C MET A 191 -0.46 -14.65 14.84
N MET A 192 0.63 -14.68 15.63
CA MET A 192 1.90 -15.31 15.23
C MET A 192 1.72 -16.79 14.89
N PHE A 193 0.95 -17.54 15.70
CA PHE A 193 0.66 -18.95 15.42
C PHE A 193 -0.20 -19.13 14.16
N ILE A 194 -1.16 -18.23 13.90
CA ILE A 194 -1.96 -18.24 12.67
C ILE A 194 -1.09 -17.97 11.43
N CYS A 195 -0.12 -17.05 11.54
CA CYS A 195 0.85 -16.77 10.47
C CYS A 195 1.78 -17.95 10.16
N LEU A 196 1.93 -18.92 11.07
CA LEU A 196 2.74 -20.12 10.86
C LEU A 196 2.04 -21.17 9.98
N ILE A 197 0.76 -20.97 9.62
CA ILE A 197 0.02 -21.87 8.73
C ILE A 197 0.57 -21.73 7.30
N PRO A 198 1.21 -22.77 6.73
CA PRO A 198 1.90 -22.67 5.44
C PRO A 198 0.94 -22.66 4.25
N TYR A 199 -0.32 -23.05 4.45
CA TYR A 199 -1.30 -23.18 3.37
C TYR A 199 -2.32 -22.03 3.41
N LEU A 200 -2.02 -20.96 2.66
CA LEU A 200 -2.90 -19.79 2.49
C LEU A 200 -4.32 -20.13 1.98
N LYS A 201 -4.51 -21.30 1.35
CA LYS A 201 -5.82 -21.77 0.87
C LYS A 201 -6.86 -21.90 1.99
N PHE A 202 -6.45 -22.22 3.22
CA PHE A 202 -7.37 -22.29 4.36
C PHE A 202 -7.81 -20.90 4.85
N LEU A 203 -6.99 -19.86 4.60
CA LEU A 203 -7.33 -18.49 4.96
C LEU A 203 -8.30 -17.84 3.97
N THR A 204 -8.38 -18.29 2.72
CA THR A 204 -9.26 -17.71 1.70
C THR A 204 -10.74 -17.56 2.14
N PRO A 205 -11.44 -18.61 2.62
CA PRO A 205 -12.83 -18.47 3.05
C PRO A 205 -12.99 -17.58 4.29
N ILE A 206 -12.06 -17.66 5.23
CA ILE A 206 -12.04 -16.81 6.44
C ILE A 206 -11.86 -15.35 6.04
N SER A 207 -10.96 -15.08 5.10
CA SER A 207 -10.66 -13.75 4.59
C SER A 207 -11.85 -13.17 3.82
N LEU A 208 -12.65 -13.99 3.15
CA LEU A 208 -13.90 -13.57 2.52
C LEU A 208 -14.94 -13.18 3.57
N ALA A 209 -15.16 -14.00 4.60
CA ALA A 209 -16.05 -13.69 5.71
C ALA A 209 -15.63 -12.40 6.44
N GLY A 210 -14.32 -12.24 6.70
CA GLY A 210 -13.78 -11.02 7.29
C GLY A 210 -14.00 -9.77 6.43
N THR A 211 -14.02 -9.92 5.09
CA THR A 211 -14.33 -8.80 4.19
C THR A 211 -15.80 -8.36 4.34
N VAL A 212 -16.72 -9.31 4.48
CA VAL A 212 -18.14 -9.01 4.74
C VAL A 212 -18.29 -8.28 6.07
N PHE A 213 -17.67 -8.78 7.14
CA PHE A 213 -17.73 -8.11 8.46
C PHE A 213 -17.11 -6.71 8.44
N LEU A 214 -16.01 -6.51 7.71
CA LEU A 214 -15.39 -5.21 7.55
C LEU A 214 -16.35 -4.21 6.88
N PHE A 215 -16.98 -4.58 5.76
CA PHE A 215 -17.96 -3.70 5.11
C PHE A 215 -19.18 -3.43 5.99
N THR A 216 -19.70 -4.44 6.70
CA THR A 216 -20.79 -4.26 7.67
C THR A 216 -20.40 -3.30 8.79
N GLY A 217 -19.20 -3.42 9.34
CA GLY A 217 -18.68 -2.53 10.38
C GLY A 217 -18.56 -1.07 9.90
N ILE A 218 -18.10 -0.88 8.66
CA ILE A 218 -18.03 0.46 8.05
C ILE A 218 -19.43 1.07 7.89
N ILE A 219 -20.39 0.31 7.37
CA ILE A 219 -21.78 0.76 7.23
C ILE A 219 -22.35 1.15 8.59
N TYR A 220 -22.10 0.33 9.63
CA TYR A 220 -22.54 0.60 10.99
C TYR A 220 -21.93 1.89 11.57
N ILE A 221 -20.61 2.07 11.45
CA ILE A 221 -19.90 3.26 11.94
C ILE A 221 -20.38 4.53 11.23
N VAL A 222 -20.51 4.48 9.90
CA VAL A 222 -21.04 5.62 9.12
C VAL A 222 -22.49 5.89 9.54
N GLY A 223 -23.31 4.85 9.73
CA GLY A 223 -24.70 4.97 10.18
C GLY A 223 -24.82 5.67 11.54
N ILE A 224 -24.06 5.24 12.55
CA ILE A 224 -24.04 5.88 13.88
C ILE A 224 -23.52 7.31 13.81
N SER A 225 -22.51 7.56 12.98
CA SER A 225 -21.94 8.91 12.83
C SER A 225 -22.95 9.90 12.22
N CYS A 226 -24.00 9.41 11.55
CA CYS A 226 -25.09 10.21 11.00
C CYS A 226 -26.26 10.45 11.97
N ILE A 227 -26.29 9.80 13.14
CA ILE A 227 -27.33 9.97 14.15
C ILE A 227 -26.91 11.06 15.14
N ASP A 228 -27.84 11.96 15.53
CA ASP A 228 -27.62 13.05 16.49
C ASP A 228 -26.32 13.84 16.23
N VAL A 229 -26.20 14.36 15.01
CA VAL A 229 -25.02 15.11 14.56
C VAL A 229 -25.03 16.51 15.17
N PRO A 230 -23.97 16.92 15.90
CA PRO A 230 -23.87 18.26 16.45
C PRO A 230 -23.69 19.31 15.35
N SER A 231 -23.98 20.58 15.64
CA SER A 231 -23.79 21.67 14.69
C SER A 231 -22.32 21.82 14.29
N LEU A 232 -22.06 22.20 13.03
CA LEU A 232 -20.70 22.34 12.48
C LEU A 232 -19.82 23.32 13.28
N ASP A 233 -20.44 24.34 13.87
CA ASP A 233 -19.74 25.37 14.66
C ASP A 233 -19.16 24.86 15.98
N THR A 234 -19.50 23.62 16.39
CA THR A 234 -18.94 22.99 17.59
C THR A 234 -17.55 22.39 17.36
N ARG A 235 -17.01 22.51 16.15
CA ARG A 235 -15.76 21.88 15.73
C ARG A 235 -14.80 22.87 15.09
N ASP A 236 -13.52 22.60 15.27
CA ASP A 236 -12.49 23.41 14.64
C ASP A 236 -12.48 23.15 13.12
N TYR A 237 -12.65 24.21 12.33
CA TYR A 237 -12.55 24.16 10.88
C TYR A 237 -11.11 23.91 10.41
N PHE A 238 -10.12 24.40 11.17
CA PHE A 238 -8.69 24.21 10.92
C PHE A 238 -7.98 23.80 12.21
N GLY A 239 -7.11 22.81 12.12
CA GLY A 239 -6.27 22.32 13.20
C GLY A 239 -5.06 23.22 13.47
N LYS A 240 -4.30 22.89 14.52
CA LYS A 240 -3.08 23.61 14.90
C LYS A 240 -1.92 23.20 14.00
N ALA A 241 -1.01 24.13 13.70
CA ALA A 241 0.20 23.85 12.91
C ALA A 241 1.00 22.63 13.43
N SER A 242 1.01 22.41 14.74
CA SER A 242 1.71 21.30 15.40
C SER A 242 1.10 19.92 15.17
N THR A 243 -0.18 19.83 14.81
CA THR A 243 -0.91 18.55 14.65
C THR A 243 -1.01 18.12 13.18
N TYR A 244 -0.72 19.00 12.22
CA TYR A 244 -0.68 18.65 10.79
C TYR A 244 0.28 17.51 10.43
N PRO A 245 1.47 17.34 11.06
CA PRO A 245 2.31 16.18 10.79
C PRO A 245 1.65 14.84 11.15
N LEU A 246 0.87 14.79 12.23
CA LEU A 246 0.11 13.61 12.62
C LEU A 246 -1.00 13.32 11.58
N PHE A 247 -1.75 14.35 11.19
CA PHE A 247 -2.72 14.24 10.10
C PHE A 247 -2.09 13.73 8.81
N PHE A 248 -0.98 14.32 8.37
CA PHE A 248 -0.28 13.91 7.15
C PHE A 248 0.15 12.44 7.22
N GLY A 249 0.74 12.02 8.34
CA GLY A 249 1.14 10.63 8.56
C GLY A 249 -0.03 9.66 8.47
N THR A 250 -1.15 9.97 9.14
CA THR A 250 -2.34 9.13 9.12
C THR A 250 -2.99 9.06 7.74
N VAL A 251 -3.05 10.18 7.00
CA VAL A 251 -3.63 10.19 5.64
C VAL A 251 -2.73 9.43 4.65
N VAL A 252 -1.41 9.62 4.71
CA VAL A 252 -0.47 8.85 3.87
C VAL A 252 -0.54 7.36 4.19
N TYR A 253 -0.66 7.01 5.47
CA TYR A 253 -0.89 5.64 5.90
C TYR A 253 -2.21 5.07 5.35
N ALA A 254 -3.30 5.84 5.44
CA ALA A 254 -4.61 5.39 4.94
C ALA A 254 -4.62 5.18 3.42
N PHE A 255 -3.96 6.06 2.66
CA PHE A 255 -3.82 5.94 1.19
C PHE A 255 -2.73 4.96 0.74
N GLU A 256 -2.18 4.17 1.66
CA GLU A 256 -1.23 3.16 1.28
C GLU A 256 -1.90 1.95 0.63
N GLY A 257 -1.29 1.51 -0.47
CA GLY A 257 -1.65 0.29 -1.19
C GLY A 257 -0.72 0.05 -2.38
N ILE A 258 0.44 0.72 -2.40
CA ILE A 258 1.32 0.79 -3.59
C ILE A 258 1.97 -0.56 -3.88
N ALA A 259 2.25 -1.35 -2.85
CA ALA A 259 2.80 -2.70 -2.97
C ALA A 259 1.83 -3.68 -3.66
N LEU A 260 0.53 -3.39 -3.65
CA LEU A 260 -0.50 -4.25 -4.25
C LEU A 260 -0.78 -3.92 -5.72
N ILE A 261 -0.35 -2.74 -6.20
CA ILE A 261 -0.69 -2.23 -7.54
C ILE A 261 -0.16 -3.14 -8.65
N ILE A 262 1.13 -3.50 -8.61
CA ILE A 262 1.74 -4.34 -9.64
C ILE A 262 1.20 -5.77 -9.61
N PRO A 263 1.11 -6.46 -8.43
CA PRO A 263 0.48 -7.77 -8.36
C PRO A 263 -0.97 -7.78 -8.84
N LEU A 264 -1.80 -6.80 -8.44
CA LEU A 264 -3.21 -6.74 -8.86
C LEU A 264 -3.34 -6.56 -10.37
N ARG A 265 -2.54 -5.68 -10.97
CA ARG A 265 -2.51 -5.49 -12.43
C ARG A 265 -2.09 -6.76 -13.16
N ALA A 266 -1.11 -7.49 -12.62
CA ALA A 266 -0.61 -8.73 -13.24
C ALA A 266 -1.65 -9.86 -13.25
N GLU A 267 -2.53 -9.92 -12.25
CA GLU A 267 -3.58 -10.94 -12.14
C GLU A 267 -4.85 -10.60 -12.94
N MET A 268 -4.91 -9.45 -13.62
CA MET A 268 -6.09 -9.05 -14.41
C MET A 268 -6.15 -9.72 -15.78
N LYS A 269 -7.38 -10.06 -16.20
CA LYS A 269 -7.63 -10.50 -17.60
C LYS A 269 -7.27 -9.44 -18.65
N ARG A 270 -7.40 -8.15 -18.32
CA ARG A 270 -7.07 -7.00 -19.18
C ARG A 270 -6.25 -5.96 -18.39
N PRO A 271 -4.92 -6.13 -18.28
CA PRO A 271 -4.07 -5.25 -17.47
C PRO A 271 -4.01 -3.80 -17.99
N ASP A 272 -4.26 -3.57 -19.28
CA ASP A 272 -4.31 -2.22 -19.85
C ASP A 272 -5.47 -1.37 -19.30
N ASN A 273 -6.54 -2.02 -18.82
CA ASN A 273 -7.68 -1.36 -18.19
C ASN A 273 -7.43 -1.03 -16.70
N PHE A 274 -6.29 -1.41 -16.12
CA PHE A 274 -6.05 -1.17 -14.69
C PHE A 274 -5.81 0.32 -14.40
N GLY A 275 -4.92 0.96 -15.16
CA GLY A 275 -4.51 2.36 -15.00
C GLY A 275 -5.08 3.34 -16.02
N SER A 276 -6.12 2.95 -16.78
CA SER A 276 -6.81 3.86 -17.71
C SER A 276 -7.66 4.89 -16.95
N GLY A 277 -8.19 5.92 -17.63
CA GLY A 277 -8.97 6.99 -17.00
C GLY A 277 -10.14 6.50 -16.13
N MET A 278 -10.94 5.54 -16.63
CA MET A 278 -11.96 4.80 -15.86
C MET A 278 -11.49 3.39 -15.48
N GLY A 279 -10.19 3.23 -15.28
CA GLY A 279 -9.60 1.95 -14.91
C GLY A 279 -9.92 1.55 -13.48
N VAL A 280 -9.71 0.26 -13.17
CA VAL A 280 -9.97 -0.31 -11.83
C VAL A 280 -9.33 0.52 -10.73
N TYR A 281 -8.08 0.97 -10.96
CA TYR A 281 -7.34 1.75 -9.98
C TYR A 281 -8.01 3.10 -9.67
N ASN A 282 -8.38 3.88 -10.70
CA ASN A 282 -9.01 5.19 -10.50
C ASN A 282 -10.38 5.09 -9.85
N VAL A 283 -11.20 4.13 -10.28
CA VAL A 283 -12.52 3.92 -9.67
C VAL A 283 -12.37 3.47 -8.22
N GLY A 284 -11.47 2.53 -7.94
CA GLY A 284 -11.23 2.05 -6.58
C GLY A 284 -10.70 3.15 -5.65
N MET A 285 -9.70 3.91 -6.08
CA MET A 285 -9.13 4.98 -5.27
C MET A 285 -10.11 6.15 -5.07
N MET A 286 -11.00 6.42 -6.03
CA MET A 286 -12.08 7.39 -5.83
C MET A 286 -13.04 6.94 -4.73
N ILE A 287 -13.46 5.67 -4.76
CA ILE A 287 -14.32 5.09 -3.70
C ILE A 287 -13.61 5.17 -2.34
N VAL A 288 -12.34 4.78 -2.27
CA VAL A 288 -11.52 4.87 -1.04
C VAL A 288 -11.44 6.32 -0.55
N MET A 289 -11.16 7.26 -1.44
CA MET A 289 -11.08 8.68 -1.09
C MET A 289 -12.41 9.21 -0.54
N VAL A 290 -13.54 8.89 -1.17
CA VAL A 290 -14.86 9.28 -0.66
C VAL A 290 -15.10 8.66 0.72
N LEU A 291 -14.83 7.37 0.91
CA LEU A 291 -14.99 6.69 2.19
C LEU A 291 -14.13 7.32 3.30
N PHE A 292 -12.87 7.67 2.99
CA PHE A 292 -11.96 8.30 3.94
C PHE A 292 -12.43 9.69 4.36
N ASN A 293 -12.93 10.48 3.41
CA ASN A 293 -13.49 11.80 3.72
C ASN A 293 -14.79 11.67 4.51
N VAL A 294 -15.69 10.74 4.16
CA VAL A 294 -16.96 10.53 4.90
C VAL A 294 -16.68 10.07 6.33
N VAL A 295 -15.86 9.04 6.53
CA VAL A 295 -15.55 8.52 7.87
C VAL A 295 -14.77 9.55 8.68
N GLY A 296 -13.78 10.21 8.08
CA GLY A 296 -12.99 11.25 8.74
C GLY A 296 -13.84 12.44 9.18
N PHE A 297 -14.62 13.01 8.26
CA PHE A 297 -15.45 14.17 8.51
C PHE A 297 -16.58 13.88 9.50
N MET A 298 -17.36 12.82 9.25
CA MET A 298 -18.50 12.47 10.11
C MET A 298 -18.04 11.99 11.48
N GLY A 299 -16.94 11.24 11.54
CA GLY A 299 -16.38 10.78 12.81
C GLY A 299 -15.92 11.94 13.68
N TYR A 300 -15.13 12.87 13.13
CA TYR A 300 -14.71 14.05 13.89
C TYR A 300 -15.89 14.97 14.24
N LEU A 301 -16.86 15.12 13.33
CA LEU A 301 -18.06 15.89 13.63
C LEU A 301 -18.83 15.30 14.82
N LYS A 302 -19.04 13.98 14.84
CA LYS A 302 -19.75 13.28 15.92
C LYS A 302 -18.99 13.32 17.25
N PHE A 303 -17.75 12.83 17.28
CA PHE A 303 -17.00 12.60 18.52
C PHE A 303 -16.12 13.78 18.95
N GLY A 304 -15.82 14.72 18.06
CA GLY A 304 -15.05 15.91 18.39
C GLY A 304 -13.66 15.61 18.93
N GLN A 305 -13.29 16.28 20.03
CA GLN A 305 -11.97 16.13 20.65
C GLN A 305 -11.81 14.83 21.43
N ASP A 306 -12.91 14.16 21.77
CA ASP A 306 -12.90 12.89 22.51
C ASP A 306 -12.68 11.68 21.60
N ILE A 307 -12.49 11.90 20.29
CA ILE A 307 -12.20 10.81 19.38
C ILE A 307 -10.86 10.15 19.70
N GLU A 308 -10.87 8.82 19.73
CA GLU A 308 -9.71 7.98 19.96
C GLU A 308 -8.99 7.68 18.63
N GLY A 309 -7.81 7.05 18.71
CA GLY A 309 -6.99 6.73 17.54
C GLY A 309 -7.69 5.83 16.51
N SER A 310 -8.79 5.19 16.89
CA SER A 310 -9.73 4.53 15.99
C SER A 310 -11.17 4.89 16.36
N ILE A 311 -11.96 5.30 15.37
CA ILE A 311 -13.40 5.58 15.55
C ILE A 311 -14.18 4.39 16.13
N SER A 312 -13.70 3.15 15.92
CA SER A 312 -14.34 1.96 16.47
C SER A 312 -14.29 1.90 18.00
N PHE A 313 -13.30 2.55 18.63
CA PHE A 313 -13.14 2.53 20.08
C PHE A 313 -14.09 3.51 20.79
N ASN A 314 -14.56 4.53 20.07
CA ASN A 314 -15.56 5.48 20.57
C ASN A 314 -17.00 4.91 20.60
N LEU A 315 -17.22 3.71 20.06
CA LEU A 315 -18.51 3.04 20.13
C LEU A 315 -18.74 2.51 21.55
N VAL A 316 -19.62 3.19 22.29
CA VAL A 316 -20.05 2.73 23.62
C VAL A 316 -20.75 1.37 23.48
N PRO A 317 -20.47 0.37 24.34
CA PRO A 317 -21.27 -0.84 24.42
C PRO A 317 -22.72 -0.44 24.74
N SER A 318 -23.63 -0.57 23.78
CA SER A 318 -25.05 -0.39 24.05
C SER A 318 -25.51 -1.54 24.94
N VAL A 319 -25.86 -1.18 26.17
CA VAL A 319 -26.47 -1.99 27.24
C VAL A 319 -27.52 -2.96 26.70
#